data_AF-A0A517WWK8-F1
#
_entry.id   AF-A0A517WWK8-F1
#
_cell.length_a   1.000
_cell.length_b   1.000
_cell.length_c   1.000
_cell.angle_alpha   90.00
_cell.angle_beta   90.00
_cell.angle_gamma   90.00
#
_symmetry.space_group_name_H-M   'P 1'
#
loop_
_entity.id
_entity.type
_entity.pdbx_description
1 polymer ?
#
loop_
_entity_poly.entity_id
_entity_poly.type
_entity_poly.pdbx_seq_one_letter_code
_entity_poly.pdbx_strand_id
1 'polypeptide(L)'
;MTTDPDDESKNEWKIDFDALPGPDRSELLYSHDVVRPAVTKELAAVVYSVIEYRMGSYGGFFALFEGPPDAPRILWCPDLLQCSGYLDTLQWLDGDRYVVTNGYMYDGKRYVSYPFFFVDVEKKQIGYFPMIDSFNAVIESTEAGWVIHENEKDARLPMPRPTYFFIQR
;
A
#
# COMPACT_ATOMS: atom_id res chain seq x y z
N MET A 1 1.72 -23.42 -27.76
CA MET A 1 2.47 -22.17 -27.55
C MET A 1 2.26 -21.78 -26.12
N THR A 2 3.23 -22.13 -25.28
CA THR A 2 3.32 -21.74 -23.88
C THR A 2 3.74 -20.28 -23.83
N THR A 3 2.89 -19.41 -23.31
CA THR A 3 3.26 -18.03 -22.97
C THR A 3 3.99 -18.06 -21.63
N ASP A 4 5.24 -17.59 -21.63
CA ASP A 4 6.04 -17.32 -20.44
C ASP A 4 5.27 -16.46 -19.42
N PRO A 5 5.40 -16.71 -18.11
CA PRO A 5 4.89 -15.81 -17.07
C PRO A 5 5.84 -14.64 -16.76
N ASP A 6 6.93 -14.45 -17.50
CA ASP A 6 7.88 -13.32 -17.34
C ASP A 6 7.37 -12.03 -18.02
N ASP A 7 6.09 -11.70 -17.87
CA ASP A 7 5.63 -10.32 -18.08
C ASP A 7 5.73 -9.57 -16.73
N GLU A 8 6.96 -9.55 -16.20
CA GLU A 8 7.35 -8.59 -15.17
C GLU A 8 6.96 -7.21 -15.69
N SER A 9 5.94 -6.62 -15.07
CA SER A 9 5.57 -5.22 -15.28
C SER A 9 6.82 -4.38 -15.05
N LYS A 10 7.54 -4.05 -16.13
CA LYS A 10 8.58 -3.04 -16.09
C LYS A 10 7.89 -1.76 -15.68
N ASN A 11 8.04 -1.45 -14.40
CA ASN A 11 7.46 -0.28 -13.79
C ASN A 11 7.85 0.94 -14.64
N GLU A 12 6.88 1.53 -15.34
CA GLU A 12 7.12 2.63 -16.28
C GLU A 12 7.62 3.90 -15.57
N TRP A 13 7.43 3.96 -14.24
CA TRP A 13 7.80 5.07 -13.39
C TRP A 13 9.29 5.07 -13.06
N LYS A 14 10.01 6.07 -13.58
CA LYS A 14 11.44 6.31 -13.37
C LYS A 14 11.68 7.06 -12.05
N ILE A 15 11.48 6.37 -10.94
CA ILE A 15 11.71 6.93 -9.60
C ILE A 15 13.14 6.66 -9.17
N ASP A 16 13.84 7.72 -8.72
CA ASP A 16 15.11 7.58 -8.00
C ASP A 16 14.81 7.27 -6.54
N PHE A 17 14.78 5.98 -6.23
CA PHE A 17 14.45 5.52 -4.89
C PHE A 17 15.60 5.67 -3.88
N ASP A 18 16.84 5.78 -4.34
CA ASP A 18 18.01 5.99 -3.46
C ASP A 18 18.02 7.41 -2.88
N ALA A 19 17.35 8.35 -3.55
CA ALA A 19 17.15 9.71 -3.07
C ALA A 19 16.03 9.87 -2.01
N LEU A 20 15.24 8.82 -1.75
CA LEU A 20 14.15 8.86 -0.77
C LEU A 20 14.67 8.69 0.66
N PRO A 21 14.02 9.32 1.66
CA PRO A 21 14.42 9.17 3.06
C PRO A 21 14.23 7.71 3.50
N GLY A 22 15.18 7.16 4.25
CA GLY A 22 15.09 5.78 4.71
C GLY A 22 16.44 5.21 5.11
N PRO A 23 16.47 3.95 5.57
CA PRO A 23 17.71 3.21 5.75
C PRO A 23 18.43 3.01 4.42
N ASP A 24 19.76 2.93 4.47
CA ASP A 24 20.59 2.60 3.31
C ASP A 24 20.19 1.22 2.78
N ARG A 25 19.77 1.17 1.50
CA ARG A 25 19.32 -0.06 0.84
C ARG A 25 20.39 -1.13 0.75
N SER A 26 21.66 -0.73 0.74
CA SER A 26 22.79 -1.67 0.76
C SER A 26 22.92 -2.42 2.10
N GLU A 27 22.34 -1.88 3.17
CA GLU A 27 22.28 -2.50 4.50
C GLU A 27 21.00 -3.36 4.69
N LEU A 28 20.09 -3.36 3.71
CA LEU A 28 18.81 -4.06 3.77
C LEU A 28 18.88 -5.42 3.06
N LEU A 29 18.09 -6.38 3.55
CA LEU A 29 17.64 -7.51 2.74
C LEU A 29 16.55 -7.04 1.77
N TYR A 30 16.93 -6.15 0.85
CA TYR A 30 16.05 -5.55 -0.13
C TYR A 30 15.35 -6.62 -0.97
N SER A 31 14.04 -6.48 -1.11
CA SER A 31 13.21 -7.36 -1.91
C SER A 31 12.76 -6.66 -3.19
N HIS A 32 11.99 -5.57 -3.08
CA HIS A 32 11.43 -4.86 -4.23
C HIS A 32 10.92 -3.47 -3.84
N ASP A 33 10.35 -2.75 -4.81
CA ASP A 33 9.55 -1.54 -4.62
C ASP A 33 8.16 -1.81 -5.24
N VAL A 34 7.09 -1.32 -4.62
CA VAL A 34 5.71 -1.43 -5.13
C VAL A 34 5.29 -0.07 -5.65
N VAL A 35 4.90 0.01 -6.93
CA VAL A 35 4.36 1.22 -7.53
C VAL A 35 2.97 0.95 -8.08
N ARG A 36 2.00 1.77 -7.66
CA ARG A 36 0.62 1.72 -8.12
C ARG A 36 0.24 3.06 -8.75
N PRO A 37 0.25 3.16 -10.09
CA PRO A 37 -0.26 4.34 -10.78
C PRO A 37 -1.74 4.55 -10.47
N ALA A 38 -2.14 5.81 -10.37
CA ALA A 38 -3.54 6.21 -10.28
C ALA A 38 -4.24 6.06 -11.64
N VAL A 39 -5.56 6.22 -11.68
CA VAL A 39 -6.35 6.06 -12.91
C VAL A 39 -5.95 7.12 -13.95
N THR A 40 -5.68 8.36 -13.52
CA THR A 40 -5.22 9.43 -14.43
C THR A 40 -3.80 9.20 -14.96
N LYS A 41 -3.02 8.32 -14.33
CA LYS A 41 -1.59 8.10 -14.58
C LYS A 41 -0.68 9.32 -14.34
N GLU A 42 -1.20 10.39 -13.74
CA GLU A 42 -0.40 11.55 -13.31
C GLU A 42 0.02 11.45 -11.85
N LEU A 43 -0.45 10.43 -11.14
CA LEU A 43 -0.14 10.15 -9.75
C LEU A 43 0.31 8.69 -9.61
N ALA A 44 1.18 8.45 -8.64
CA ALA A 44 1.53 7.09 -8.22
C ALA A 44 1.69 7.01 -6.70
N ALA A 45 1.12 5.95 -6.14
CA ALA A 45 1.35 5.53 -4.78
C ALA A 45 2.48 4.51 -4.77
N VAL A 46 3.35 4.62 -3.78
CA VAL A 46 4.59 3.85 -3.74
C VAL A 46 4.84 3.32 -2.34
N VAL A 47 5.18 2.03 -2.24
CA VAL A 47 5.86 1.48 -1.06
C VAL A 47 7.28 1.14 -1.47
N TYR A 48 8.26 1.87 -0.94
CA TYR A 48 9.67 1.75 -1.31
C TYR A 48 10.51 1.12 -0.21
N SER A 49 11.68 0.62 -0.61
CA SER A 49 12.66 -0.08 0.24
C SER A 49 12.03 -1.28 0.94
N VAL A 50 11.24 -2.07 0.21
CA VAL A 50 10.54 -3.22 0.77
C VAL A 50 11.54 -4.30 1.14
N ILE A 51 11.45 -4.78 2.38
CA ILE A 51 12.22 -5.92 2.88
C ILE A 51 11.30 -7.04 3.32
N GLU A 52 11.77 -8.27 3.18
CA GLU A 52 11.11 -9.45 3.75
C GLU A 52 11.61 -9.68 5.18
N TYR A 53 10.75 -9.46 6.17
CA TYR A 53 11.11 -9.66 7.58
C TYR A 53 11.03 -11.14 7.99
N ARG A 54 10.13 -11.89 7.36
CA ARG A 54 9.93 -13.35 7.49
C ARG A 54 9.13 -13.81 6.27
N MET A 55 9.09 -15.13 6.03
CA MET A 55 8.37 -15.73 4.90
C MET A 55 6.95 -15.14 4.74
N GLY A 56 6.75 -14.38 3.65
CA GLY A 56 5.48 -13.76 3.30
C GLY A 56 5.10 -12.50 4.08
N SER A 57 6.04 -11.85 4.79
CA SER A 57 5.81 -10.59 5.49
C SER A 57 6.76 -9.51 4.98
N TYR A 58 6.22 -8.61 4.16
CA TYR A 58 6.95 -7.55 3.47
C TYR A 58 6.55 -6.18 4.03
N GLY A 59 7.53 -5.33 4.29
CA GLY A 59 7.27 -3.95 4.69
C GLY A 59 8.32 -2.98 4.17
N GLY A 60 7.87 -1.76 3.90
CA GLY A 60 8.68 -0.65 3.43
C GLY A 60 8.04 0.69 3.83
N PHE A 61 8.35 1.75 3.11
CA PHE A 61 7.92 3.11 3.42
C PHE A 61 7.02 3.68 2.34
N PHE A 62 6.04 4.48 2.72
CA PHE A 62 5.08 5.04 1.79
C PHE A 62 5.53 6.39 1.21
N ALA A 63 5.26 6.60 -0.08
CA ALA A 63 5.38 7.89 -0.74
C ALA A 63 4.31 8.06 -1.84
N LEU A 64 4.00 9.32 -2.15
CA LEU A 64 3.19 9.74 -3.28
C LEU A 64 4.04 10.52 -4.28
N PHE A 65 3.84 10.24 -5.56
CA PHE A 65 4.47 10.93 -6.67
C PHE A 65 3.42 11.57 -7.58
N GLU A 66 3.79 12.67 -8.21
CA GLU A 66 3.02 13.37 -9.24
C GLU A 66 3.83 13.57 -10.52
N GLY A 67 3.14 13.80 -11.63
CA GLY A 67 3.72 14.06 -12.94
C GLY A 67 3.81 12.81 -13.82
N PRO A 68 4.44 12.93 -15.00
CA PRO A 68 4.52 11.82 -15.93
C PRO A 68 5.51 10.75 -15.45
N PRO A 69 5.32 9.47 -15.82
CA PRO A 69 6.17 8.37 -15.36
C PRO A 69 7.66 8.50 -15.69
N ASP A 70 8.01 9.25 -16.74
CA ASP A 70 9.41 9.47 -17.15
C ASP A 70 10.11 10.59 -16.37
N ALA A 71 9.36 11.45 -15.67
CA ALA A 71 9.88 12.54 -14.84
C ALA A 71 9.02 12.76 -13.57
N PRO A 72 8.87 11.74 -12.71
CA PRO A 72 8.03 11.84 -11.52
C PRO A 72 8.66 12.74 -10.46
N ARG A 73 7.82 13.44 -9.70
CA ARG A 73 8.23 14.30 -8.57
C ARG A 73 7.55 13.83 -7.29
N ILE A 74 8.25 13.92 -6.16
CA ILE A 74 7.65 13.59 -4.86
C ILE A 74 6.54 14.61 -4.57
N LEU A 75 5.30 14.13 -4.45
CA LEU A 75 4.17 14.93 -4.02
C LEU A 75 4.11 14.98 -2.49
N TRP A 76 4.32 13.84 -1.86
CA TRP A 76 4.27 13.69 -0.42
C TRP A 76 5.04 12.45 0.03
N CYS A 77 5.89 12.60 1.05
CA CYS A 77 6.62 11.52 1.67
C CYS A 77 6.51 11.73 3.18
N PRO A 78 5.49 11.15 3.84
CA PRO A 78 5.35 11.27 5.29
C PRO A 78 6.52 10.56 5.97
N ASP A 79 7.04 11.16 7.05
CA ASP A 79 8.22 10.69 7.77
C ASP A 79 8.15 9.19 8.11
N LEU A 80 8.81 8.39 7.27
CA LEU A 80 8.97 6.94 7.39
C LEU A 80 7.68 6.19 7.73
N LEU A 81 6.56 6.54 7.09
CA LEU A 81 5.31 5.81 7.25
C LEU A 81 5.47 4.36 6.78
N GLN A 82 5.45 3.43 7.73
CA GLN A 82 5.64 2.00 7.51
C GLN A 82 4.38 1.38 6.90
N CYS A 83 4.51 0.87 5.67
CA CYS A 83 3.42 0.22 4.94
C CYS A 83 3.83 -1.16 4.41
N SER A 84 2.86 -2.06 4.31
CA SER A 84 3.09 -3.40 3.76
C SER A 84 3.52 -3.29 2.31
N GLY A 85 4.58 -4.02 1.96
CA GLY A 85 5.07 -4.14 0.60
C GLY A 85 4.59 -5.40 -0.09
N TYR A 86 3.47 -6.02 0.34
CA TYR A 86 2.90 -7.12 -0.43
C TYR A 86 2.38 -6.61 -1.78
N LEU A 87 2.44 -7.43 -2.83
CA LEU A 87 1.92 -7.07 -4.15
C LEU A 87 0.41 -6.78 -4.03
N ASP A 88 -0.06 -5.71 -4.68
CA ASP A 88 -1.45 -5.23 -4.62
C ASP A 88 -1.95 -4.68 -3.26
N THR A 89 -1.05 -4.28 -2.37
CA THR A 89 -1.41 -3.57 -1.10
C THR A 89 -1.86 -2.13 -1.27
N LEU A 90 -1.73 -1.57 -2.47
CA LEU A 90 -2.10 -0.19 -2.78
C LEU A 90 -3.37 -0.17 -3.63
N GLN A 91 -4.40 0.51 -3.12
CA GLN A 91 -5.66 0.66 -3.83
C GLN A 91 -6.05 2.13 -3.94
N TRP A 92 -6.23 2.62 -5.16
CA TRP A 92 -6.83 3.93 -5.41
C TRP A 92 -8.35 3.88 -5.25
N LEU A 93 -8.90 4.89 -4.58
CA LEU A 93 -10.34 5.07 -4.36
C LEU A 93 -10.77 6.48 -4.81
N ASP A 94 -12.03 6.56 -5.21
CA ASP A 94 -12.71 7.81 -5.59
C ASP A 94 -12.00 8.51 -6.76
N GLY A 95 -11.71 7.71 -7.80
CA GLY A 95 -10.75 8.09 -8.83
C GLY A 95 -9.35 8.04 -8.22
N ASP A 96 -8.79 9.23 -7.96
CA ASP A 96 -7.41 9.40 -7.50
C ASP A 96 -7.31 10.23 -6.21
N ARG A 97 -8.43 10.39 -5.48
CA ARG A 97 -8.43 11.22 -4.27
C ARG A 97 -7.83 10.51 -3.07
N TYR A 98 -8.05 9.22 -2.95
CA TYR A 98 -7.60 8.45 -1.80
C TYR A 98 -6.79 7.23 -2.23
N VAL A 99 -5.81 6.89 -1.41
CA VAL A 99 -5.06 5.63 -1.52
C VAL A 99 -5.25 4.86 -0.23
N VAL A 100 -5.60 3.60 -0.34
CA VAL A 100 -5.56 2.67 0.78
C VAL A 100 -4.29 1.86 0.75
N THR A 101 -3.67 1.73 1.91
CA THR A 101 -2.52 0.87 2.16
C THR A 101 -2.65 0.21 3.54
N ASN A 102 -1.84 -0.78 3.85
CA ASN A 102 -1.83 -1.44 5.16
C ASN A 102 -0.58 -1.03 5.94
N GLY A 103 -0.76 -0.61 7.18
CA GLY A 103 0.38 -0.36 8.07
C GLY A 103 1.04 -1.65 8.53
N TYR A 104 2.27 -1.54 9.02
CA TYR A 104 2.86 -2.60 9.84
C TYR A 104 3.74 -2.01 10.93
N MET A 105 4.06 -2.84 11.92
CA MET A 105 5.14 -2.60 12.86
C MET A 105 6.02 -3.85 12.96
N TYR A 106 7.33 -3.62 13.02
CA TYR A 106 8.31 -4.68 13.26
C TYR A 106 9.31 -4.26 14.33
N ASP A 107 9.43 -5.07 15.39
CA ASP A 107 10.33 -4.80 16.53
C ASP A 107 11.64 -5.62 16.48
N GLY A 108 11.95 -6.26 15.34
CA GLY A 108 13.07 -7.20 15.22
C GLY A 108 12.71 -8.66 15.57
N LYS A 109 11.51 -8.91 16.11
CA LYS A 109 11.04 -10.25 16.50
C LYS A 109 9.61 -10.53 16.07
N ARG A 110 8.75 -9.51 16.09
CA ARG A 110 7.31 -9.59 15.84
C ARG A 110 6.95 -8.64 14.72
N TYR A 111 6.24 -9.17 13.74
CA TYR A 111 5.60 -8.41 12.69
C TYR A 111 4.10 -8.34 13.00
N VAL A 112 3.57 -7.13 13.10
CA VAL A 112 2.13 -6.86 13.31
C VAL A 112 1.65 -6.01 12.15
N SER A 113 0.69 -6.50 11.38
CA SER A 113 0.01 -5.69 10.36
C SER A 113 -1.12 -4.90 11.00
N TYR A 114 -1.25 -3.64 10.59
CA TYR A 114 -2.37 -2.79 10.94
C TYR A 114 -3.35 -2.70 9.77
N PRO A 115 -4.66 -2.80 10.04
CA PRO A 115 -5.66 -2.63 9.00
C PRO A 115 -5.65 -1.18 8.47
N PHE A 116 -5.85 -1.07 7.15
CA PHE A 116 -6.17 0.10 6.32
C PHE A 116 -5.82 1.50 6.87
N PHE A 117 -4.78 2.08 6.29
CA PHE A 117 -4.53 3.52 6.24
C PHE A 117 -5.16 4.10 4.99
N PHE A 118 -6.01 5.11 5.19
CA PHE A 118 -6.64 5.89 4.13
C PHE A 118 -5.88 7.19 3.97
N VAL A 119 -5.11 7.29 2.90
CA VAL A 119 -4.35 8.48 2.56
C VAL A 119 -5.23 9.40 1.72
N ASP A 120 -5.54 10.58 2.25
CA ASP A 120 -6.12 11.69 1.49
C ASP A 120 -4.99 12.39 0.74
N VAL A 121 -4.94 12.23 -0.59
CA VAL A 121 -3.84 12.72 -1.44
C VAL A 121 -3.77 14.25 -1.49
N GLU A 122 -4.91 14.92 -1.54
CA GLU A 122 -4.94 16.39 -1.63
C GLU A 122 -4.70 17.03 -0.26
N LYS A 123 -5.26 16.48 0.83
CA LYS A 123 -4.99 17.02 2.18
C LYS A 123 -3.66 16.56 2.75
N LYS A 124 -3.03 15.52 2.17
CA LYS A 124 -1.81 14.90 2.68
C LYS A 124 -1.97 14.45 4.13
N GLN A 125 -3.07 13.74 4.38
CA GLN A 125 -3.47 13.26 5.70
C GLN A 125 -3.75 11.78 5.67
N ILE A 126 -3.57 11.12 6.81
CA ILE A 126 -3.87 9.70 6.98
C ILE A 126 -5.02 9.55 7.97
N GLY A 127 -6.09 8.92 7.51
CA GLY A 127 -7.10 8.30 8.35
C GLY A 127 -6.73 6.84 8.64
N TYR A 128 -7.13 6.35 9.80
CA TYR A 128 -6.93 4.95 10.20
C TYR A 128 -8.27 4.35 10.60
N PHE A 129 -8.54 3.13 10.12
CA PHE A 129 -9.72 2.37 10.51
C PHE A 129 -9.34 1.18 11.40
N PRO A 130 -9.64 1.24 12.73
CA PRO A 130 -9.09 0.30 13.70
C PRO A 130 -9.69 -1.11 13.72
N MET A 131 -10.69 -1.41 12.89
CA MET A 131 -11.57 -2.56 13.14
C MET A 131 -11.57 -3.58 12.01
N ILE A 132 -10.42 -4.13 11.61
CA ILE A 132 -10.40 -5.28 10.71
C ILE A 132 -9.28 -6.26 11.09
N ASP A 133 -9.65 -7.53 11.26
CA ASP A 133 -8.75 -8.68 11.53
C ASP A 133 -8.19 -9.31 10.23
N SER A 134 -8.66 -8.83 9.07
CA SER A 134 -8.18 -9.22 7.75
C SER A 134 -7.31 -8.15 7.10
N PHE A 135 -6.05 -8.49 6.83
CA PHE A 135 -5.17 -7.73 5.95
C PHE A 135 -5.56 -7.88 4.46
N ASN A 136 -6.51 -8.76 4.15
CA ASN A 136 -7.02 -9.06 2.81
C ASN A 136 -8.49 -8.61 2.71
N ALA A 137 -8.71 -7.33 2.46
CA ALA A 137 -10.04 -6.82 2.12
C ALA A 137 -10.00 -6.02 0.82
N VAL A 138 -11.08 -6.09 0.05
CA VAL A 138 -11.31 -5.22 -1.10
C VAL A 138 -12.20 -4.07 -0.63
N ILE A 139 -11.79 -2.84 -0.92
CA ILE A 139 -12.57 -1.67 -0.57
C ILE A 139 -13.26 -1.14 -1.81
N GLU A 140 -14.58 -1.06 -1.77
CA GLU A 140 -15.39 -0.54 -2.86
C GLU A 140 -15.80 0.90 -2.55
N SER A 141 -15.65 1.78 -3.54
CA SER A 141 -16.22 3.12 -3.46
C SER A 141 -17.66 3.14 -3.95
N THR A 142 -18.54 3.70 -3.15
CA THR A 142 -19.96 3.92 -3.45
C THR A 142 -20.29 5.41 -3.36
N GLU A 143 -21.46 5.84 -3.84
CA GLU A 143 -21.91 7.24 -3.65
C GLU A 143 -22.00 7.62 -2.17
N ALA A 144 -22.41 6.68 -1.32
CA ALA A 144 -22.68 6.94 0.08
C ALA A 144 -21.39 6.92 0.95
N GLY A 145 -20.33 6.22 0.50
CA GLY A 145 -19.09 6.03 1.26
C GLY A 145 -18.28 4.84 0.77
N TRP A 146 -17.38 4.33 1.59
CA TRP A 146 -16.63 3.10 1.29
C TRP A 146 -17.26 1.87 1.94
N VAL A 147 -17.29 0.77 1.20
CA VAL A 147 -17.70 -0.55 1.68
C VAL A 147 -16.48 -1.46 1.69
N ILE A 148 -16.18 -2.06 2.84
CA ILE A 148 -15.05 -2.98 2.97
C ILE A 148 -15.55 -4.43 2.92
N HIS A 149 -15.03 -5.21 1.97
CA HIS A 149 -15.36 -6.61 1.75
C HIS A 149 -14.19 -7.50 2.19
N GLU A 150 -14.36 -8.29 3.25
CA GLU A 150 -13.35 -9.25 3.68
C GLU A 150 -13.35 -10.47 2.75
N ASN A 151 -12.19 -10.77 2.11
CA ASN A 151 -12.09 -11.86 1.14
C ASN A 151 -12.05 -13.24 1.81
N GLU A 152 -11.40 -13.37 2.96
CA GLU A 152 -11.36 -14.61 3.73
C GLU A 152 -11.33 -14.32 5.24
N LYS A 153 -12.11 -15.10 6.00
CA LYS A 153 -12.10 -15.07 7.45
C LYS A 153 -10.78 -15.65 7.95
N ASP A 154 -9.95 -14.86 8.63
CA ASP A 154 -8.84 -15.44 9.40
C ASP A 154 -9.42 -16.26 10.56
N ALA A 155 -9.46 -17.59 10.41
CA ALA A 155 -10.02 -18.50 11.41
C ALA A 155 -9.28 -18.46 12.75
N ARG A 156 -8.09 -17.83 12.83
CA ARG A 156 -7.32 -17.64 14.06
C ARG A 156 -7.87 -16.49 14.91
N LEU A 157 -8.73 -15.64 14.35
CA LEU A 157 -9.31 -14.47 15.03
C LEU A 157 -10.83 -14.69 15.22
N PRO A 158 -11.33 -14.74 16.46
CA PRO A 158 -12.71 -15.13 16.74
C PRO A 158 -13.67 -13.96 16.51
N MET A 159 -14.09 -13.75 15.25
CA MET A 159 -15.11 -12.75 14.90
C MET A 159 -16.36 -13.34 14.22
N PRO A 160 -17.56 -12.72 14.42
CA PRO A 160 -18.81 -13.20 13.85
C PRO A 160 -19.07 -12.65 12.44
N ARG A 161 -19.10 -13.54 11.42
CA ARG A 161 -19.51 -13.33 9.99
C ARG A 161 -18.76 -12.20 9.22
N PRO A 162 -18.76 -12.23 7.87
CA PRO A 162 -18.24 -11.12 7.07
C PRO A 162 -18.93 -9.84 7.51
N THR A 163 -18.15 -8.85 7.95
CA THR A 163 -18.70 -7.59 8.47
C THR A 163 -18.51 -6.51 7.44
N TYR A 164 -19.63 -5.94 6.97
CA TYR A 164 -19.60 -4.78 6.09
C TYR A 164 -19.42 -3.53 6.95
N PHE A 165 -18.33 -2.81 6.72
CA PHE A 165 -18.12 -1.51 7.33
C PHE A 165 -18.39 -0.43 6.31
N PHE A 166 -19.08 0.61 6.77
CA PHE A 166 -19.39 1.78 5.99
C PHE A 166 -18.66 2.98 6.57
N ILE A 167 -17.81 3.60 5.77
CA ILE A 167 -17.04 4.78 6.17
C ILE A 167 -17.59 5.99 5.40
N GLN A 168 -18.12 6.97 6.13
CA GLN A 168 -18.50 8.27 5.58
C GLN A 168 -17.24 9.11 5.37
N ARG A 169 -17.12 9.71 4.18
CA ARG A 169 -15.98 10.54 3.74
C ARG A 169 -16.20 12.01 4.05
#